data_AF-A0A0V1B9W9-F1
#
_entry.id   AF-A0A0V1B9W9-F1
#
_cell.length_a   1.000
_cell.length_b   1.000
_cell.length_c   1.000
_cell.angle_alpha   90.00
_cell.angle_beta   90.00
_cell.angle_gamma   90.00
#
_symmetry.space_group_name_H-M   'P 1'
#
loop_
_entity.id
_entity.type
_entity.pdbx_description
1 polymer ?
#
loop_
_entity_poly.entity_id
_entity_poly.type
_entity_poly.pdbx_seq_one_letter_code
_entity_poly.pdbx_strand_id
1 'polypeptide(L)'
;LKKYAFSFIFYFHSLKMIHHELGQRKKKVYLDNEKTSFLDGSSGKEELSRKRESKHETYGMWWSDTEIDWLAYMQQVEGFINGTFDYTLLKGDTGPLVYPAGHVYIYTILYYLTNHGRNIFVAQLFFTILYLCNLIIVFFINIRSGQIPSIFLIFMSCTSYRIHSIFLLRLFNDPIAILALSVKMNILLFSPAVAVICLYKRGLQDSCRLFALAFLIQVTLAIPFLHTNPLGYLRSAFNFGRVFDHRWTVNWQIVLLLAGINLIGISFSRSLHYQFYVWYYHLLPFLSWQTPYSTTSKLTLLGIIEMCWNVYPSTLWSSLLLHFCHAILLVGLFLQPDLNSKKKST
;
A
#
# COMPACT_ATOMS: atom_id res chain seq x y z
N LEU A 1 20.02 -6.76 -20.35
CA LEU A 1 20.09 -7.91 -19.42
C LEU A 1 20.86 -7.64 -18.12
N LYS A 2 22.02 -6.96 -18.11
CA LYS A 2 22.75 -6.62 -16.85
C LYS A 2 21.97 -5.72 -15.85
N LYS A 3 20.92 -5.00 -16.30
CA LYS A 3 20.00 -4.21 -15.45
C LYS A 3 18.98 -5.05 -14.65
N TYR A 4 18.79 -6.32 -14.97
CA TYR A 4 17.78 -7.18 -14.33
C TYR A 4 18.38 -8.26 -13.42
N ALA A 5 19.70 -8.47 -13.47
CA ALA A 5 20.41 -9.42 -12.60
C ALA A 5 20.30 -9.07 -11.10
N PHE A 6 20.09 -7.78 -10.79
CA PHE A 6 19.92 -7.34 -9.41
C PHE A 6 18.59 -7.77 -8.79
N SER A 7 17.51 -7.95 -9.58
CA SER A 7 16.22 -8.50 -9.11
C SER A 7 16.37 -9.85 -8.39
N PHE A 8 17.38 -10.64 -8.74
CA PHE A 8 17.69 -11.93 -8.12
C PHE A 8 18.28 -11.82 -6.70
N ILE A 9 19.03 -10.76 -6.39
CA ILE A 9 19.62 -10.56 -5.05
C ILE A 9 18.52 -10.23 -4.03
N PHE A 10 17.48 -9.48 -4.44
CA PHE A 10 16.32 -9.15 -3.60
C PHE A 10 15.43 -10.35 -3.29
N TYR A 11 15.33 -11.30 -4.22
CA TYR A 11 14.71 -12.61 -3.98
C TYR A 11 15.42 -13.33 -2.83
N PHE A 12 16.75 -13.33 -2.79
CA PHE A 12 17.53 -14.00 -1.74
C PHE A 12 17.45 -13.35 -0.36
N HIS A 13 17.34 -12.02 -0.24
CA HIS A 13 17.21 -11.37 1.08
C HIS A 13 15.80 -11.55 1.68
N SER A 14 14.77 -11.37 0.85
CA SER A 14 13.38 -11.65 1.25
C SER A 14 13.20 -13.14 1.56
N LEU A 15 13.77 -14.03 0.75
CA LEU A 15 13.85 -15.46 1.05
C LEU A 15 14.66 -15.77 2.29
N LYS A 16 15.72 -15.03 2.64
CA LYS A 16 16.47 -15.25 3.88
C LYS A 16 15.63 -14.91 5.10
N MET A 17 14.86 -13.82 5.06
CA MET A 17 13.86 -13.53 6.10
C MET A 17 12.78 -14.62 6.15
N ILE A 18 12.22 -15.02 5.01
CA ILE A 18 11.23 -16.10 4.91
C ILE A 18 11.82 -17.44 5.38
N HIS A 19 13.08 -17.74 5.09
CA HIS A 19 13.74 -18.99 5.47
C HIS A 19 14.08 -19.01 6.95
N HIS A 20 14.52 -17.88 7.51
CA HIS A 20 14.67 -17.69 8.95
C HIS A 20 13.32 -17.90 9.66
N GLU A 21 12.24 -17.33 9.13
CA GLU A 21 10.86 -17.54 9.60
C GLU A 21 10.40 -19.00 9.48
N LEU A 22 10.65 -19.67 8.35
CA LEU A 22 10.35 -21.09 8.12
C LEU A 22 11.15 -22.00 9.08
N GLY A 23 12.38 -21.62 9.43
CA GLY A 23 13.19 -22.29 10.43
C GLY A 23 12.57 -22.20 11.83
N GLN A 24 12.03 -21.03 12.20
CA GLN A 24 11.30 -20.85 13.46
C GLN A 24 9.98 -21.64 13.49
N ARG A 25 9.26 -21.74 12.35
CA ARG A 25 8.04 -22.57 12.22
C ARG A 25 8.31 -24.05 12.48
N LYS A 26 9.35 -24.64 11.87
CA LYS A 26 9.69 -26.06 12.09
C LYS A 26 10.02 -26.32 13.56
N LYS A 27 10.75 -25.40 14.21
CA LYS A 27 11.11 -25.51 15.62
C LYS A 27 9.88 -25.42 16.55
N LYS A 28 8.91 -24.54 16.25
CA LYS A 28 7.65 -24.40 17.00
C LYS A 28 6.75 -25.64 16.86
N VAL A 29 6.55 -26.15 15.65
CA VAL A 29 5.74 -27.37 15.41
C VAL A 29 6.35 -28.60 16.10
N TYR A 30 7.68 -28.73 16.10
CA TYR A 30 8.38 -29.81 16.80
C TYR A 30 8.18 -29.72 18.32
N LEU A 31 8.36 -28.52 18.88
CA LEU A 31 8.20 -28.26 20.32
C LEU A 31 6.74 -28.35 20.81
N ASP A 32 5.75 -28.03 19.98
CA ASP A 32 4.33 -28.19 20.31
C ASP A 32 3.91 -29.67 20.23
N ASN A 33 4.37 -30.40 19.20
CA ASN A 33 4.12 -31.85 19.08
C ASN A 33 4.74 -32.64 20.25
N GLU A 34 5.96 -32.28 20.66
CA GLU A 34 6.67 -32.88 21.80
C GLU A 34 6.04 -32.53 23.16
N LYS A 35 5.26 -31.44 23.25
CA LYS A 35 4.51 -31.10 24.48
C LYS A 35 3.12 -31.73 24.53
N THR A 36 2.45 -31.89 23.38
CA THR A 36 1.17 -32.61 23.30
C THR A 36 1.32 -34.10 23.57
N SER A 37 2.49 -34.70 23.33
CA SER A 37 2.75 -36.10 23.71
C SER A 37 3.04 -36.31 25.21
N PHE A 38 3.25 -35.23 25.98
CA PHE A 38 3.65 -35.29 27.40
C PHE A 38 2.57 -34.82 28.38
N LEU A 39 1.43 -34.30 27.91
CA LEU A 39 0.42 -33.68 28.76
C LEU A 39 -0.98 -34.23 28.50
N ASP A 40 -1.17 -35.48 28.91
CA ASP A 40 -2.51 -36.05 29.10
C ASP A 40 -2.87 -35.92 30.59
N GLY A 41 -3.54 -34.81 30.94
CA GLY A 41 -3.95 -34.54 32.32
C GLY A 41 -4.38 -33.09 32.58
N SER A 42 -5.46 -32.93 33.36
CA SER A 42 -6.12 -31.67 33.72
C SER A 42 -5.17 -30.56 34.23
N SER A 43 -4.15 -30.93 35.00
CA SER A 43 -3.12 -30.01 35.55
C SER A 43 -2.23 -29.38 34.47
N GLY A 44 -2.04 -30.05 33.33
CA GLY A 44 -1.20 -29.56 32.24
C GLY A 44 -1.76 -28.33 31.53
N LYS A 45 -3.08 -28.09 31.58
CA LYS A 45 -3.76 -27.00 30.86
C LYS A 45 -3.53 -25.62 31.49
N GLU A 46 -3.45 -25.55 32.83
CA GLU A 46 -3.16 -24.31 33.56
C GLU A 46 -1.67 -23.92 33.49
N GLU A 47 -0.77 -24.90 33.43
CA GLU A 47 0.65 -24.64 33.23
C GLU A 47 0.95 -24.29 31.76
N LEU A 48 0.18 -24.83 30.81
CA LEU A 48 0.24 -24.45 29.39
C LEU A 48 -0.20 -23.01 29.15
N SER A 49 -1.24 -22.53 29.84
CA SER A 49 -1.75 -21.16 29.70
C SER A 49 -0.75 -20.14 30.24
N ARG A 50 -0.18 -20.38 31.43
CA ARG A 50 0.92 -19.56 31.98
C ARG A 50 2.20 -19.58 31.11
N LYS A 51 2.57 -20.73 30.54
CA LYS A 51 3.71 -20.82 29.60
C LYS A 51 3.40 -20.25 28.21
N ARG A 52 2.13 -20.13 27.80
CA ARG A 52 1.71 -19.42 26.58
C ARG A 52 1.89 -17.92 26.77
N GLU A 53 1.45 -17.37 27.90
CA GLU A 53 1.64 -15.96 28.25
C GLU A 53 3.12 -15.58 28.34
N SER A 54 3.96 -16.40 28.98
CA SER A 54 5.41 -16.13 29.06
C SER A 54 6.15 -16.33 27.72
N LYS A 55 5.65 -17.16 26.80
CA LYS A 55 6.24 -17.35 25.46
C LYS A 55 5.98 -16.18 24.51
N HIS A 56 4.94 -15.38 24.73
CA HIS A 56 4.74 -14.13 24.00
C HIS A 56 5.93 -13.16 24.20
N GLU A 57 6.60 -13.22 25.36
CA GLU A 57 7.62 -12.24 25.73
C GLU A 57 9.01 -12.46 25.10
N THR A 58 9.43 -13.69 24.80
CA THR A 58 10.87 -13.93 24.51
C THR A 58 11.21 -14.23 23.04
N TYR A 59 10.31 -14.84 22.26
CA TYR A 59 10.56 -15.16 20.83
C TYR A 59 9.32 -15.02 19.92
N GLY A 60 8.21 -14.49 20.44
CA GLY A 60 6.87 -14.62 19.85
C GLY A 60 6.19 -13.34 19.35
N MET A 61 6.83 -12.17 19.44
CA MET A 61 6.15 -10.90 19.17
C MET A 61 5.68 -10.75 17.71
N TRP A 62 6.53 -11.06 16.72
CA TRP A 62 6.22 -10.89 15.29
C TRP A 62 5.20 -11.88 14.72
N TRP A 63 5.21 -13.10 15.26
CA TRP A 63 4.28 -14.17 14.86
C TRP A 63 2.88 -13.94 15.43
N SER A 64 2.82 -13.48 16.68
CA SER A 64 1.57 -13.13 17.36
C SER A 64 0.81 -12.09 16.55
N ASP A 65 1.45 -11.00 16.16
CA ASP A 65 0.79 -9.90 15.43
C ASP A 65 0.22 -10.34 14.07
N THR A 66 1.00 -11.14 13.32
CA THR A 66 0.58 -11.70 12.02
C THR A 66 -0.66 -12.57 12.15
N GLU A 67 -0.66 -13.45 13.14
CA GLU A 67 -1.74 -14.40 13.39
C GLU A 67 -3.01 -13.67 13.87
N ILE A 68 -2.87 -12.66 14.73
CA ILE A 68 -3.99 -11.86 15.25
C ILE A 68 -4.73 -11.14 14.11
N ASP A 69 -4.02 -10.38 13.28
CA ASP A 69 -4.63 -9.58 12.22
C ASP A 69 -5.27 -10.47 11.14
N TRP A 70 -4.58 -11.54 10.72
CA TRP A 70 -5.08 -12.48 9.72
C TRP A 70 -6.33 -13.23 10.21
N LEU A 71 -6.32 -13.73 11.45
CA LEU A 71 -7.46 -14.43 12.03
C LEU A 71 -8.70 -13.54 12.10
N ALA A 72 -8.55 -12.28 12.51
CA ALA A 72 -9.65 -11.34 12.54
C ALA A 72 -10.29 -11.15 11.16
N TYR A 73 -9.49 -11.07 10.09
CA TYR A 73 -10.03 -11.02 8.72
C TYR A 73 -10.75 -12.31 8.32
N MET A 74 -10.22 -13.48 8.69
CA MET A 74 -10.88 -14.75 8.38
C MET A 74 -12.22 -14.89 9.10
N GLN A 75 -12.33 -14.43 10.34
CA GLN A 75 -13.60 -14.40 11.10
C GLN A 75 -14.63 -13.47 10.46
N GLN A 76 -14.21 -12.28 10.04
CA GLN A 76 -15.09 -11.33 9.35
C GLN A 76 -15.60 -11.91 8.02
N VAL A 77 -14.73 -12.58 7.25
CA VAL A 77 -15.08 -13.25 5.99
C VAL A 77 -15.99 -14.46 6.22
N GLU A 78 -15.75 -15.24 7.27
CA GLU A 78 -16.59 -16.38 7.62
C GLU A 78 -18.03 -15.95 7.96
N GLY A 79 -18.19 -14.83 8.66
CA GLY A 79 -19.51 -14.20 8.87
C GLY A 79 -20.24 -13.93 7.55
N PHE A 80 -19.53 -13.37 6.57
CA PHE A 80 -20.07 -13.11 5.23
C PHE A 80 -20.42 -14.41 4.48
N ILE A 81 -19.53 -15.40 4.49
CA ILE A 81 -19.75 -16.71 3.84
C ILE A 81 -20.97 -17.43 4.44
N ASN A 82 -21.22 -17.26 5.73
CA ASN A 82 -22.37 -17.81 6.44
C ASN A 82 -23.69 -17.04 6.19
N GLY A 83 -23.70 -16.08 5.26
CA GLY A 83 -24.90 -15.34 4.86
C GLY A 83 -25.14 -14.04 5.61
N THR A 84 -24.16 -13.53 6.38
CA THR A 84 -24.27 -12.22 7.04
C THR A 84 -23.91 -11.12 6.06
N PHE A 85 -24.93 -10.38 5.60
CA PHE A 85 -24.74 -9.22 4.71
C PHE A 85 -24.84 -7.87 5.43
N ASP A 86 -25.25 -7.86 6.70
CA ASP A 86 -25.23 -6.66 7.53
C ASP A 86 -23.81 -6.42 8.07
N TYR A 87 -23.16 -5.38 7.55
CA TYR A 87 -21.81 -4.97 7.93
C TYR A 87 -21.64 -4.68 9.42
N THR A 88 -22.70 -4.22 10.09
CA THR A 88 -22.65 -3.91 11.53
C THR A 88 -22.43 -5.15 12.39
N LEU A 89 -22.74 -6.33 11.83
CA LEU A 89 -22.58 -7.63 12.48
C LEU A 89 -21.25 -8.33 12.11
N LEU A 90 -20.55 -7.86 11.07
CA LEU A 90 -19.27 -8.42 10.63
C LEU A 90 -18.14 -7.89 11.53
N LYS A 91 -17.62 -8.76 12.41
CA LYS A 91 -16.52 -8.45 13.33
C LYS A 91 -15.62 -9.66 13.56
N GLY A 92 -14.36 -9.38 13.86
CA GLY A 92 -13.39 -10.36 14.35
C GLY A 92 -12.89 -9.98 15.73
N ASP A 93 -11.91 -10.72 16.24
CA ASP A 93 -11.36 -10.52 17.59
C ASP A 93 -10.71 -9.15 17.79
N THR A 94 -10.26 -8.50 16.71
CA THR A 94 -9.66 -7.17 16.73
C THR A 94 -10.65 -6.03 16.51
N GLY A 95 -11.93 -6.34 16.26
CA GLY A 95 -12.99 -5.34 16.10
C GLY A 95 -13.86 -5.52 14.85
N PRO A 96 -14.72 -4.51 14.56
CA PRO A 96 -15.64 -4.55 13.43
C PRO A 96 -14.91 -4.46 12.10
N LEU A 97 -15.54 -4.98 11.05
CA LEU A 97 -15.06 -4.83 9.68
C LEU A 97 -15.26 -3.38 9.23
N VAL A 98 -14.14 -2.68 8.98
CA VAL A 98 -14.11 -1.27 8.57
C VAL A 98 -13.72 -1.07 7.10
N TYR A 99 -13.47 -2.16 6.38
CA TYR A 99 -13.05 -2.13 4.98
C TYR A 99 -14.24 -2.24 4.02
N PRO A 100 -14.20 -1.61 2.83
CA PRO A 100 -15.24 -1.76 1.81
C PRO A 100 -15.39 -3.20 1.31
N ALA A 101 -16.51 -3.52 0.64
CA ALA A 101 -16.81 -4.87 0.13
C ALA A 101 -15.73 -5.54 -0.71
N GLY A 102 -14.90 -4.76 -1.42
CA GLY A 102 -13.72 -5.28 -2.12
C GLY A 102 -12.80 -6.11 -1.21
N HIS A 103 -12.62 -5.71 0.05
CA HIS A 103 -11.86 -6.48 1.04
C HIS A 103 -12.50 -7.85 1.28
N VAL A 104 -13.81 -7.89 1.58
CA VAL A 104 -14.54 -9.14 1.85
C VAL A 104 -14.41 -10.11 0.68
N TYR A 105 -14.60 -9.64 -0.56
CA TYR A 105 -14.48 -10.49 -1.74
C TYR A 105 -13.07 -11.05 -1.95
N ILE A 106 -12.04 -10.20 -1.82
CA ILE A 106 -10.65 -10.64 -2.01
C ILE A 106 -10.24 -11.62 -0.92
N TYR A 107 -10.58 -11.33 0.33
CA TYR A 107 -10.24 -12.22 1.45
C TYR A 107 -11.10 -13.49 1.47
N THR A 108 -12.29 -13.50 0.85
CA THR A 108 -13.05 -14.74 0.58
C THR A 108 -12.29 -15.67 -0.36
N ILE A 109 -11.68 -15.13 -1.43
CA ILE A 109 -10.82 -15.92 -2.33
C ILE A 109 -9.64 -16.48 -1.56
N LEU A 110 -8.97 -15.64 -0.75
CA LEU A 110 -7.83 -16.09 0.05
C LEU A 110 -8.24 -17.11 1.12
N TYR A 111 -9.41 -16.97 1.73
CA TYR A 111 -9.96 -17.91 2.71
C TYR A 111 -10.04 -19.32 2.11
N TYR A 112 -10.60 -19.48 0.90
CA TYR A 112 -10.64 -20.77 0.23
C TYR A 112 -9.25 -21.27 -0.19
N LEU A 113 -8.39 -20.40 -0.75
CA LEU A 113 -7.03 -20.78 -1.18
C LEU A 113 -6.13 -21.20 -0.01
N THR A 114 -6.39 -20.71 1.19
CA THR A 114 -5.58 -20.95 2.39
C THR A 114 -6.15 -22.04 3.28
N ASN A 115 -7.06 -22.89 2.76
CA ASN A 115 -7.75 -23.91 3.53
C ASN A 115 -8.47 -23.30 4.75
N HIS A 116 -9.41 -22.39 4.48
CA HIS A 116 -10.21 -21.67 5.47
C HIS A 116 -9.34 -20.81 6.42
N GLY A 117 -8.33 -20.14 5.89
CA GLY A 117 -7.44 -19.27 6.68
C GLY A 117 -6.33 -19.98 7.46
N ARG A 118 -6.30 -21.32 7.49
CA ARG A 118 -5.32 -22.08 8.29
C ARG A 118 -3.90 -22.05 7.71
N ASN A 119 -3.78 -21.97 6.39
CA ASN A 119 -2.50 -21.97 5.70
C ASN A 119 -2.01 -20.55 5.43
N ILE A 120 -1.47 -19.91 6.46
CA ILE A 120 -0.92 -18.54 6.40
C ILE A 120 0.24 -18.44 5.39
N PHE A 121 0.97 -19.54 5.12
CA PHE A 121 2.05 -19.52 4.14
C PHE A 121 1.57 -19.13 2.74
N VAL A 122 0.41 -19.66 2.31
CA VAL A 122 -0.17 -19.34 1.00
C VAL A 122 -0.58 -17.87 0.94
N ALA A 123 -1.13 -17.33 2.04
CA ALA A 123 -1.43 -15.91 2.14
C ALA A 123 -0.17 -15.04 2.05
N GLN A 124 0.88 -15.39 2.80
CA GLN A 124 2.17 -14.70 2.75
C GLN A 124 2.80 -14.74 1.37
N LEU A 125 2.68 -15.87 0.65
CA LEU A 125 3.16 -15.97 -0.73
C LEU A 125 2.38 -15.02 -1.66
N PHE A 126 1.05 -14.98 -1.53
CA PHE A 126 0.23 -14.03 -2.27
C PHE A 126 0.65 -12.58 -2.01
N PHE A 127 0.81 -12.19 -0.74
CA PHE A 127 1.24 -10.85 -0.37
C PHE A 127 2.70 -10.54 -0.75
N THR A 128 3.56 -11.56 -0.83
CA THR A 128 4.91 -11.41 -1.38
C THR A 128 4.86 -11.08 -2.87
N ILE A 129 4.04 -11.79 -3.64
CA ILE A 129 3.83 -11.49 -5.07
C ILE A 129 3.24 -10.09 -5.22
N LEU A 130 2.25 -9.73 -4.42
CA LEU A 130 1.64 -8.40 -4.37
C LEU A 130 2.69 -7.31 -4.13
N TYR A 131 3.57 -7.51 -3.15
CA TYR A 131 4.66 -6.58 -2.83
C TYR A 131 5.62 -6.41 -4.01
N LEU A 132 6.05 -7.51 -4.62
CA LEU A 132 6.94 -7.47 -5.78
C LEU A 132 6.29 -6.76 -6.97
N CYS A 133 5.01 -7.04 -7.25
CA CYS A 133 4.26 -6.33 -8.28
C CYS A 133 4.19 -4.83 -8.00
N ASN A 134 3.92 -4.44 -6.75
CA ASN A 134 3.89 -3.04 -6.34
C ASN A 134 5.26 -2.37 -6.58
N LEU A 135 6.35 -3.01 -6.15
CA LEU A 135 7.71 -2.50 -6.37
C LEU A 135 8.06 -2.34 -7.87
N ILE A 136 7.70 -3.32 -8.70
CA ILE A 136 7.93 -3.26 -10.15
C ILE A 136 7.22 -2.05 -10.75
N ILE A 137 5.95 -1.82 -10.38
CA ILE A 137 5.16 -0.69 -10.87
C ILE A 137 5.74 0.64 -10.37
N VAL A 138 6.09 0.74 -9.09
CA VAL A 138 6.70 1.94 -8.50
C VAL A 138 8.03 2.25 -9.21
N PHE A 139 8.88 1.25 -9.45
CA PHE A 139 10.12 1.45 -10.20
C PHE A 139 9.84 1.88 -11.63
N PHE A 140 8.84 1.31 -12.29
CA PHE A 140 8.46 1.73 -13.64
C PHE A 140 8.03 3.20 -13.67
N ILE A 141 7.14 3.62 -12.76
CA ILE A 141 6.73 5.02 -12.61
C ILE A 141 7.97 5.91 -12.43
N ASN A 142 8.84 5.58 -11.48
CA ASN A 142 9.97 6.45 -11.16
C ASN A 142 11.03 6.49 -12.27
N ILE A 143 11.36 5.37 -12.91
CA ILE A 143 12.28 5.32 -14.06
C ILE A 143 11.73 6.14 -15.22
N ARG A 144 10.42 6.02 -15.50
CA ARG A 144 9.76 6.79 -16.55
C ARG A 144 9.70 8.27 -16.23
N SER A 145 9.66 8.65 -14.95
CA SER A 145 9.63 10.06 -14.53
C SER A 145 10.92 10.79 -14.87
N GLY A 146 12.06 10.08 -14.87
CA GLY A 146 13.38 10.66 -15.05
C GLY A 146 13.78 11.66 -13.96
N GLN A 147 12.97 11.85 -12.92
CA GLN A 147 13.22 12.85 -11.88
C GLN A 147 14.18 12.35 -10.80
N ILE A 148 14.19 11.05 -10.53
CA ILE A 148 14.92 10.43 -9.42
C ILE A 148 16.02 9.51 -9.97
N PRO A 149 17.27 9.61 -9.47
CA PRO A 149 18.29 8.61 -9.77
C PRO A 149 17.85 7.23 -9.26
N SER A 150 17.82 6.22 -10.15
CA SER A 150 17.24 4.90 -9.86
C SER A 150 17.90 4.16 -8.70
N ILE A 151 19.15 4.52 -8.35
CA ILE A 151 19.88 3.93 -7.22
C ILE A 151 19.22 4.23 -5.86
N PHE A 152 18.56 5.39 -5.71
CA PHE A 152 17.92 5.76 -4.45
C PHE A 152 16.60 5.00 -4.22
N LEU A 153 15.93 4.58 -5.29
CA LEU A 153 14.75 3.72 -5.21
C LEU A 153 15.12 2.35 -4.65
N ILE A 154 16.30 1.83 -5.00
CA ILE A 154 16.80 0.56 -4.49
C ILE A 154 17.06 0.65 -2.99
N PHE A 155 17.75 1.72 -2.54
CA PHE A 155 18.02 1.92 -1.12
C PHE A 155 16.72 2.05 -0.31
N MET A 156 15.74 2.79 -0.82
CA MET A 156 14.43 2.93 -0.16
C MET A 156 13.70 1.59 -0.08
N SER A 157 13.54 0.86 -1.19
CA SER A 157 12.86 -0.44 -1.19
C SER A 157 13.50 -1.50 -0.29
N CYS A 158 14.76 -1.33 0.12
CA CYS A 158 15.45 -2.24 1.02
C CYS A 158 15.48 -1.80 2.49
N THR A 159 15.27 -0.51 2.78
CA THR A 159 15.53 0.03 4.11
C THR A 159 14.29 0.06 5.01
N SER A 160 13.08 0.08 4.46
CA SER A 160 11.90 0.20 5.31
C SER A 160 11.44 -1.12 5.90
N TYR A 161 11.92 -1.41 7.11
CA TYR A 161 11.48 -2.53 7.93
C TYR A 161 9.94 -2.60 8.04
N ARG A 162 9.30 -1.46 8.27
CA ARG A 162 7.86 -1.36 8.50
C ARG A 162 7.03 -1.73 7.28
N ILE A 163 7.47 -1.34 6.09
CA ILE A 163 6.76 -1.64 4.85
C ILE A 163 6.82 -3.14 4.56
N HIS A 164 7.97 -3.78 4.76
CA HIS A 164 8.09 -5.23 4.65
C HIS A 164 7.17 -5.95 5.64
N SER A 165 7.09 -5.48 6.89
CA SER A 165 6.17 -6.02 7.89
C SER A 165 4.69 -5.88 7.49
N ILE A 166 4.28 -4.72 6.96
CA ILE A 166 2.89 -4.48 6.52
C ILE A 166 2.48 -5.45 5.39
N PHE A 167 3.36 -5.65 4.40
CA PHE A 167 3.07 -6.57 3.30
C PHE A 167 3.18 -8.04 3.71
N LEU A 168 4.30 -8.45 4.31
CA LEU A 168 4.68 -9.87 4.41
C LEU A 168 4.25 -10.55 5.71
N LEU A 169 4.08 -9.76 6.78
CA LEU A 169 3.74 -10.28 8.11
C LEU A 169 2.27 -9.99 8.41
N ARG A 170 1.81 -8.74 8.32
CA ARG A 170 0.46 -8.36 8.76
C ARG A 170 -0.65 -8.66 7.75
N LEU A 171 -0.29 -8.90 6.47
CA LEU A 171 -1.22 -9.28 5.41
C LEU A 171 -2.44 -8.35 5.33
N PHE A 172 -2.20 -7.04 5.48
CA PHE A 172 -3.25 -6.04 5.53
C PHE A 172 -3.91 -5.77 4.19
N ASN A 173 -5.12 -5.22 4.23
CA ASN A 173 -5.85 -4.84 3.03
C ASN A 173 -5.19 -3.65 2.29
N ASP A 174 -4.53 -2.77 3.03
CA ASP A 174 -3.90 -1.54 2.54
C ASP A 174 -2.93 -1.76 1.35
N PRO A 175 -1.99 -2.72 1.40
CA PRO A 175 -1.22 -3.18 0.23
C PRO A 175 -1.99 -3.35 -1.08
N ILE A 176 -3.20 -3.93 -1.03
CA ILE A 176 -4.03 -4.17 -2.22
C ILE A 176 -4.54 -2.84 -2.77
N ALA A 177 -5.00 -1.95 -1.89
CA ALA A 177 -5.45 -0.61 -2.26
C ALA A 177 -4.32 0.22 -2.88
N ILE A 178 -3.10 0.13 -2.34
CA ILE A 178 -1.92 0.85 -2.85
C ILE A 178 -1.44 0.30 -4.19
N LEU A 179 -1.53 -1.01 -4.41
CA LEU A 179 -1.29 -1.58 -5.73
C LEU A 179 -2.32 -1.05 -6.74
N ALA A 180 -3.61 -1.06 -6.39
CA ALA A 180 -4.67 -0.55 -7.26
C ALA A 180 -4.47 0.94 -7.58
N LEU A 181 -4.06 1.76 -6.60
CA LEU A 181 -3.71 3.16 -6.80
C LEU A 181 -2.52 3.30 -7.77
N SER A 182 -1.44 2.53 -7.55
CA SER A 182 -0.23 2.54 -8.38
C SER A 182 -0.52 2.10 -9.82
N VAL A 183 -1.38 1.10 -10.00
CA VAL A 183 -1.90 0.66 -11.31
C VAL A 183 -2.71 1.78 -11.96
N LYS A 184 -3.61 2.44 -11.22
CA LYS A 184 -4.41 3.56 -11.74
C LYS A 184 -3.53 4.71 -12.26
N MET A 185 -2.41 5.00 -11.61
CA MET A 185 -1.43 6.00 -12.09
C MET A 185 -0.80 5.63 -13.43
N ASN A 186 -0.76 4.35 -13.78
CA ASN A 186 -0.22 3.85 -15.05
C ASN A 186 -1.29 3.62 -16.11
N ILE A 187 -2.49 3.14 -15.75
CA ILE A 187 -3.53 2.76 -16.73
C ILE A 187 -4.19 3.96 -17.39
N LEU A 188 -4.40 5.07 -16.66
CA LEU A 188 -5.01 6.27 -17.24
C LEU A 188 -4.21 6.78 -18.46
N LEU A 189 -2.89 6.60 -18.42
CA LEU A 189 -1.96 6.90 -19.51
C LEU A 189 -2.27 6.14 -20.81
N PHE A 190 -2.73 4.90 -20.69
CA PHE A 190 -3.04 4.03 -21.82
C PHE A 190 -4.51 4.07 -22.21
N SER A 191 -5.36 4.83 -21.50
CA SER A 191 -6.80 4.86 -21.76
C SER A 191 -7.16 5.19 -23.23
N PRO A 192 -6.45 6.07 -23.97
CA PRO A 192 -6.75 6.28 -25.40
C PRO A 192 -6.38 5.05 -26.25
N ALA A 193 -5.25 4.40 -25.97
CA ALA A 193 -4.83 3.20 -26.69
C ALA A 193 -5.74 2.00 -26.39
N VAL A 194 -6.18 1.84 -25.14
CA VAL A 194 -7.15 0.83 -24.73
C VAL A 194 -8.50 1.07 -25.41
N ALA A 195 -8.96 2.32 -25.50
CA ALA A 195 -10.18 2.65 -26.22
C ALA A 195 -10.11 2.26 -27.71
N VAL A 196 -8.98 2.52 -28.38
CA VAL A 196 -8.75 2.11 -29.78
C VAL A 196 -8.73 0.58 -29.92
N ILE A 197 -8.07 -0.14 -29.01
CA ILE A 197 -8.03 -1.61 -29.03
C ILE A 197 -9.43 -2.20 -28.79
N CYS A 198 -10.19 -1.65 -27.84
CA CYS A 198 -11.57 -2.07 -27.57
C CYS A 198 -12.46 -1.84 -28.80
N LEU A 199 -12.37 -0.67 -29.44
CA LEU A 199 -13.10 -0.38 -30.67
C LEU A 199 -12.76 -1.37 -31.79
N TYR A 200 -11.47 -1.68 -31.97
CA TYR A 200 -11.01 -2.60 -33.00
C TYR A 200 -11.40 -4.06 -32.75
N LYS A 201 -11.41 -4.51 -31.48
CA LYS A 201 -11.65 -5.92 -31.11
C LYS A 201 -13.10 -6.24 -30.77
N ARG A 202 -13.82 -5.32 -30.15
CA ARG A 202 -15.21 -5.51 -29.67
C ARG A 202 -16.24 -4.72 -30.46
N GLY A 203 -15.80 -3.88 -31.41
CA GLY A 203 -16.69 -3.02 -32.16
C GLY A 203 -17.21 -1.84 -31.33
N LEU A 204 -17.98 -0.99 -32.01
CA LEU A 204 -18.43 0.29 -31.48
C LEU A 204 -19.41 0.12 -30.31
N GLN A 205 -20.39 -0.76 -30.44
CA GLN A 205 -21.48 -0.90 -29.48
C GLN A 205 -21.00 -1.30 -28.08
N ASP A 206 -20.14 -2.32 -27.99
CA ASP A 206 -19.62 -2.78 -26.70
C ASP A 206 -18.60 -1.81 -26.09
N SER A 207 -17.84 -1.10 -26.93
CA SER A 207 -16.96 -0.03 -26.48
C SER A 207 -17.75 1.14 -25.89
N CYS A 208 -18.88 1.52 -26.51
CA CYS A 208 -19.79 2.52 -26.00
C CYS A 208 -20.45 2.08 -24.68
N ARG A 209 -20.83 0.81 -24.51
CA ARG A 209 -21.36 0.28 -23.24
C ARG A 209 -20.32 0.38 -22.11
N LEU A 210 -19.07 0.02 -22.37
CA LEU A 210 -17.98 0.14 -21.40
C LEU A 210 -17.67 1.60 -21.04
N PHE A 211 -17.66 2.48 -22.04
CA PHE A 211 -17.50 3.92 -21.82
C PHE A 211 -18.66 4.48 -20.98
N ALA A 212 -19.90 4.12 -21.30
CA ALA A 212 -21.08 4.53 -20.56
C ALA A 212 -21.03 4.07 -19.10
N LEU A 213 -20.58 2.84 -18.85
CA LEU A 213 -20.38 2.33 -17.49
C LEU A 213 -19.32 3.14 -16.73
N ALA A 214 -18.17 3.41 -17.35
CA ALA A 214 -17.11 4.22 -16.73
C ALA A 214 -17.56 5.67 -16.49
N PHE A 215 -18.31 6.25 -17.42
CA PHE A 215 -18.88 7.59 -17.30
C PHE A 215 -19.93 7.67 -16.19
N LEU A 216 -20.79 6.64 -16.05
CA LEU A 216 -21.79 6.56 -14.99
C LEU A 216 -21.14 6.61 -13.60
N ILE A 217 -20.02 5.89 -13.42
CA ILE A 217 -19.24 5.93 -12.18
C ILE A 217 -18.71 7.34 -11.91
N GLN A 218 -18.16 8.03 -12.92
CA GLN A 218 -17.67 9.42 -12.77
C GLN A 218 -18.80 10.40 -12.42
N VAL A 219 -19.95 10.30 -13.08
CA VAL A 219 -21.12 11.17 -12.82
C VAL A 219 -21.63 10.95 -11.41
N THR A 220 -21.74 9.70 -10.96
CA THR A 220 -22.23 9.36 -9.62
C THR A 220 -21.34 9.99 -8.54
N LEU A 221 -20.01 9.94 -8.72
CA LEU A 221 -19.06 10.59 -7.81
C LEU A 221 -19.11 12.12 -7.87
N ALA A 222 -19.50 12.69 -9.01
CA ALA A 222 -19.57 14.13 -9.23
C ALA A 222 -20.88 14.77 -8.71
N ILE A 223 -21.90 13.98 -8.35
CA ILE A 223 -23.24 14.46 -7.94
C ILE A 223 -23.19 15.61 -6.92
N PRO A 224 -22.41 15.53 -5.81
CA PRO A 224 -22.41 16.61 -4.81
C PRO A 224 -21.96 17.96 -5.39
N PHE A 225 -21.03 17.95 -6.34
CA PHE A 225 -20.50 19.15 -6.98
C PHE A 225 -21.38 19.64 -8.12
N LEU A 226 -21.96 18.71 -8.88
CA LEU A 226 -22.93 19.01 -9.94
C LEU A 226 -24.22 19.60 -9.39
N HIS A 227 -24.65 19.19 -8.20
CA HIS A 227 -25.83 19.76 -7.54
C HIS A 227 -25.57 21.19 -7.03
N THR A 228 -24.34 21.49 -6.61
CA THR A 228 -24.00 22.76 -5.96
C THR A 228 -23.61 23.85 -6.96
N ASN A 229 -22.73 23.55 -7.92
CA ASN A 229 -22.32 24.48 -8.97
C ASN A 229 -21.87 23.71 -10.22
N PRO A 230 -22.81 23.25 -11.06
CA PRO A 230 -22.49 22.42 -12.21
C PRO A 230 -21.62 23.13 -13.24
N LEU A 231 -21.88 24.42 -13.50
CA LEU A 231 -21.11 25.23 -14.44
C LEU A 231 -19.67 25.46 -13.96
N GLY A 232 -19.48 25.73 -12.67
CA GLY A 232 -18.15 25.87 -12.05
C GLY A 232 -17.38 24.56 -12.02
N TYR A 233 -18.05 23.45 -11.70
CA TYR A 233 -17.49 22.11 -11.76
C TYR A 233 -17.05 21.76 -13.18
N LEU A 234 -17.93 21.91 -14.19
CA LEU A 234 -17.62 21.55 -15.57
C LEU A 234 -16.51 22.42 -16.17
N ARG A 235 -16.54 23.75 -15.95
CA ARG A 235 -15.47 24.66 -16.42
C ARG A 235 -14.12 24.38 -15.78
N SER A 236 -14.09 23.89 -14.54
CA SER A 236 -12.83 23.62 -13.82
C SER A 236 -12.31 22.21 -14.10
N ALA A 237 -13.18 21.21 -13.98
CA ALA A 237 -12.85 19.80 -14.20
C ALA A 237 -12.52 19.50 -15.68
N PHE A 238 -13.23 20.14 -16.62
CA PHE A 238 -13.11 19.90 -18.07
C PHE A 238 -12.71 21.17 -18.84
N ASN A 239 -11.68 21.88 -18.38
CA ASN A 239 -11.14 23.02 -19.10
C ASN A 239 -10.33 22.58 -20.35
N PHE A 240 -10.96 22.63 -21.52
CA PHE A 240 -10.38 22.30 -22.84
C PHE A 240 -9.57 23.43 -23.48
N GLY A 241 -9.60 24.65 -22.92
CA GLY A 241 -8.75 25.77 -23.35
C GLY A 241 -7.28 25.63 -22.91
N ARG A 242 -6.97 24.57 -22.14
CA ARG A 242 -5.59 24.16 -21.89
C ARG A 242 -4.99 23.62 -23.17
N VAL A 243 -4.06 24.37 -23.76
CA VAL A 243 -3.11 23.83 -24.72
C VAL A 243 -2.31 22.77 -23.97
N PHE A 244 -2.68 21.51 -24.14
CA PHE A 244 -1.85 20.40 -23.71
C PHE A 244 -0.65 20.41 -24.63
N ASP A 245 0.44 21.04 -24.18
CA ASP A 245 1.75 20.82 -24.76
C ASP A 245 1.90 19.29 -24.87
N HIS A 246 1.94 18.75 -26.10
CA HIS A 246 2.39 17.39 -26.37
C HIS A 246 3.90 17.37 -26.05
N ARG A 247 4.20 17.40 -24.77
CA ARG A 247 5.45 16.99 -24.18
C ARG A 247 5.05 15.91 -23.18
N TRP A 248 6.00 15.05 -22.86
CA TRP A 248 5.89 13.94 -21.92
C TRP A 248 5.52 14.34 -20.46
N THR A 249 4.84 15.47 -20.23
CA THR A 249 4.71 16.23 -18.98
C THR A 249 3.35 16.11 -18.29
N VAL A 250 2.24 15.89 -19.02
CA VAL A 250 0.88 15.81 -18.41
C VAL A 250 0.78 14.63 -17.42
N ASN A 251 1.47 13.53 -17.73
CA ASN A 251 1.39 12.30 -16.93
C ASN A 251 2.04 12.47 -15.55
N TRP A 252 3.14 13.21 -15.48
CA TRP A 252 3.83 13.48 -14.21
C TRP A 252 3.11 14.48 -13.35
N GLN A 253 2.39 15.43 -13.95
CA GLN A 253 1.52 16.35 -13.23
C GLN A 253 0.38 15.60 -12.53
N ILE A 254 -0.20 14.59 -13.17
CA ILE A 254 -1.24 13.74 -12.55
C ILE A 254 -0.66 12.90 -11.40
N VAL A 255 0.53 12.32 -11.59
CA VAL A 255 1.22 11.57 -10.51
C VAL A 255 1.55 12.49 -9.33
N LEU A 256 2.06 13.70 -9.60
CA LEU A 256 2.34 14.70 -8.57
C LEU A 256 1.08 15.18 -7.87
N LEU A 257 -0.01 15.42 -8.61
CA LEU A 257 -1.29 15.81 -8.05
C LEU A 257 -1.80 14.73 -7.08
N LEU A 258 -1.80 13.47 -7.50
CA LEU A 258 -2.33 12.37 -6.69
C LEU A 258 -1.42 12.04 -5.50
N ALA A 259 -0.10 12.09 -5.68
CA ALA A 259 0.86 11.95 -4.59
C ALA A 259 0.77 13.12 -3.60
N GLY A 260 0.59 14.34 -4.09
CA GLY A 260 0.45 15.56 -3.29
C GLY A 260 -0.84 15.58 -2.47
N ILE A 261 -1.99 15.25 -3.07
CA ILE A 261 -3.27 15.13 -2.36
C ILE A 261 -3.18 14.07 -1.27
N ASN A 262 -2.55 12.93 -1.55
CA ASN A 262 -2.35 11.88 -0.56
C ASN A 262 -1.44 12.34 0.60
N LEU A 263 -0.35 13.04 0.30
CA LEU A 263 0.51 13.64 1.32
C LEU A 263 -0.28 14.63 2.20
N ILE A 264 -1.05 15.54 1.59
CA ILE A 264 -1.91 16.49 2.32
C ILE A 264 -2.88 15.73 3.22
N GLY A 265 -3.57 14.71 2.71
CA GLY A 265 -4.50 13.89 3.49
C GLY A 265 -3.85 13.25 4.71
N ILE A 266 -2.63 12.70 4.54
CA ILE A 266 -1.85 12.15 5.65
C ILE A 266 -1.44 13.24 6.65
N SER A 267 -0.97 14.39 6.19
CA SER A 267 -0.47 15.48 7.06
C SER A 267 -1.55 16.11 7.94
N PHE A 268 -2.82 16.07 7.52
CA PHE A 268 -3.95 16.62 8.26
C PHE A 268 -4.86 15.55 8.89
N SER A 269 -4.47 14.27 8.83
CA SER A 269 -5.21 13.21 9.53
C SER A 269 -5.11 13.41 11.04
N ARG A 270 -6.26 13.36 11.74
CA ARG A 270 -6.32 13.49 13.21
C ARG A 270 -5.50 12.41 13.92
N SER A 271 -5.39 11.22 13.35
CA SER A 271 -4.65 10.11 13.94
C SER A 271 -3.96 9.31 12.84
N LEU A 272 -2.70 8.99 13.08
CA LEU A 272 -1.85 8.27 12.13
C LEU A 272 -1.56 6.89 12.67
N HIS A 273 -2.37 5.92 12.24
CA HIS A 273 -2.06 4.52 12.47
C HIS A 273 -0.87 4.11 11.60
N TYR A 274 -0.03 3.19 12.07
CA TYR A 274 1.19 2.80 11.34
C TYR A 274 0.93 2.18 9.96
N GLN A 275 -0.29 1.67 9.73
CA GLN A 275 -0.78 1.24 8.42
C GLN A 275 -0.71 2.35 7.38
N PHE A 276 -1.00 3.59 7.77
CA PHE A 276 -1.02 4.73 6.84
C PHE A 276 0.34 5.03 6.24
N TYR A 277 1.43 4.47 6.78
CA TYR A 277 2.74 4.64 6.19
C TYR A 277 2.78 4.11 4.74
N VAL A 278 2.16 2.95 4.48
CA VAL A 278 2.16 2.34 3.13
C VAL A 278 1.46 3.21 2.10
N TRP A 279 0.57 4.11 2.54
CA TRP A 279 -0.27 4.91 1.65
C TRP A 279 0.54 5.86 0.79
N TYR A 280 1.64 6.39 1.32
CA TYR A 280 2.42 7.42 0.65
C TYR A 280 3.92 7.11 0.59
N TYR A 281 4.39 6.09 1.32
CA TYR A 281 5.80 5.67 1.35
C TYR A 281 6.44 5.54 -0.04
N HIS A 282 5.80 4.82 -0.96
CA HIS A 282 6.36 4.57 -2.29
C HIS A 282 6.43 5.83 -3.18
N LEU A 283 5.70 6.89 -2.80
CA LEU A 283 5.65 8.17 -3.51
C LEU A 283 6.53 9.23 -2.84
N LEU A 284 6.98 9.01 -1.60
CA LEU A 284 7.85 9.93 -0.87
C LEU A 284 9.13 10.32 -1.62
N PRO A 285 9.88 9.39 -2.26
CA PRO A 285 11.04 9.76 -3.06
C PRO A 285 10.66 10.71 -4.20
N PHE A 286 9.56 10.41 -4.89
CA PHE A 286 9.08 11.22 -5.99
C PHE A 286 8.72 12.64 -5.55
N LEU A 287 7.98 12.76 -4.44
CA LEU A 287 7.61 14.04 -3.85
C LEU A 287 8.85 14.83 -3.40
N SER A 288 9.77 14.17 -2.69
CA SER A 288 11.01 14.79 -2.22
C SER A 288 11.82 15.33 -3.41
N TRP A 289 11.90 14.61 -4.53
CA TRP A 289 12.62 15.06 -5.72
C TRP A 289 11.95 16.18 -6.52
N GLN A 290 10.66 16.47 -6.29
CA GLN A 290 10.00 17.65 -6.87
C GLN A 290 10.37 18.95 -6.13
N THR A 291 10.89 18.85 -4.90
CA THR A 291 11.27 20.03 -4.12
C THR A 291 12.58 20.65 -4.61
N PRO A 292 12.79 21.97 -4.40
CA PRO A 292 14.03 22.67 -4.76
C PRO A 292 15.21 22.35 -3.83
N TYR A 293 15.05 21.44 -2.87
CA TYR A 293 16.08 21.14 -1.86
C TYR A 293 17.29 20.39 -2.43
N SER A 294 18.42 20.50 -1.74
CA SER A 294 19.62 19.72 -2.05
C SER A 294 19.39 18.21 -1.85
N THR A 295 20.13 17.37 -2.57
CA THR A 295 20.02 15.90 -2.45
C THR A 295 20.20 15.42 -1.01
N THR A 296 21.13 16.01 -0.26
CA THR A 296 21.34 15.70 1.15
C THR A 296 20.09 15.98 1.97
N SER A 297 19.48 17.16 1.81
CA SER A 297 18.27 17.53 2.55
C SER A 297 17.10 16.59 2.20
N LYS A 298 16.96 16.23 0.92
CA LYS A 298 15.94 15.29 0.42
C LYS A 298 16.08 13.92 1.09
N LEU A 299 17.29 13.38 1.18
CA LEU A 299 17.56 12.09 1.80
C LEU A 299 17.42 12.14 3.32
N THR A 300 17.91 13.19 3.98
CA THR A 300 17.74 13.40 5.42
C THR A 300 16.26 13.45 5.79
N LEU A 301 15.45 14.16 5.01
CA LEU A 301 14.01 14.27 5.21
C LEU A 301 13.32 12.90 5.11
N LEU A 302 13.67 12.08 4.11
CA LEU A 302 13.16 10.72 3.96
C LEU A 302 13.59 9.81 5.11
N GLY A 303 14.84 9.93 5.57
CA GLY A 303 15.37 9.17 6.70
C GLY A 303 14.69 9.51 8.03
N ILE A 304 14.41 10.79 8.28
CA ILE A 304 13.70 11.22 9.48
C ILE A 304 12.24 10.72 9.45
N ILE A 305 11.57 10.78 8.29
CA ILE A 305 10.22 10.23 8.14
C ILE A 305 10.20 8.73 8.45
N GLU A 306 11.14 7.97 7.87
CA GLU A 306 11.28 6.53 8.16
C GLU A 306 11.52 6.27 9.65
N MET A 307 12.40 7.05 10.28
CA MET A 307 12.68 6.94 11.72
C MET A 307 11.41 7.20 12.54
N CYS A 308 10.68 8.29 12.27
CA CYS A 308 9.45 8.65 12.96
C CYS A 308 8.41 7.54 12.88
N TRP A 309 8.23 6.95 11.70
CA TRP A 309 7.31 5.84 11.55
C TRP A 309 7.76 4.63 12.34
N ASN A 310 9.06 4.37 12.52
CA ASN A 310 9.54 3.20 13.25
C ASN A 310 9.44 3.29 14.79
N VAL A 311 9.09 4.44 15.36
CA VAL A 311 8.89 4.60 16.82
C VAL A 311 7.53 4.03 17.24
N TYR A 312 7.52 3.05 18.15
CA TYR A 312 6.29 2.46 18.73
C TYR A 312 6.43 2.22 20.24
N PRO A 313 5.47 2.66 21.08
CA PRO A 313 4.35 3.55 20.74
C PRO A 313 4.87 4.93 20.28
N SER A 314 4.05 5.69 19.56
CA SER A 314 4.44 7.03 19.12
C SER A 314 4.67 7.94 20.32
N THR A 315 5.67 8.82 20.24
CA THR A 315 5.93 9.84 21.25
C THR A 315 5.49 11.21 20.73
N LEU A 316 5.33 12.18 21.62
CA LEU A 316 5.09 13.57 21.22
C LEU A 316 6.17 14.06 20.25
N TRP A 317 7.44 13.73 20.54
CA TRP A 317 8.58 14.12 19.72
C TRP A 317 8.55 13.49 18.33
N SER A 318 8.34 12.17 18.21
CA SER A 318 8.28 11.52 16.91
C SER A 318 7.10 12.01 16.08
N SER A 319 5.97 12.33 16.74
CA SER A 319 4.77 12.87 16.11
C SER A 319 4.99 14.30 15.61
N LEU A 320 5.50 15.21 16.44
CA LEU A 320 5.79 16.59 16.05
C LEU A 320 6.84 16.62 14.92
N LEU A 321 7.89 15.81 15.02
CA LEU A 321 8.93 15.73 14.01
C LEU A 321 8.39 15.23 12.67
N LEU A 322 7.49 14.24 12.69
CA LEU A 322 6.84 13.74 11.48
C LEU A 322 6.01 14.85 10.78
N HIS A 323 5.20 15.59 11.54
CA HIS A 323 4.40 16.70 10.99
C HIS A 323 5.28 17.84 10.48
N PHE A 324 6.40 18.12 11.16
CA PHE A 324 7.37 19.10 10.69
C PHE A 324 8.02 18.66 9.36
N CYS A 325 8.39 17.39 9.22
CA CYS A 325 8.89 16.86 7.96
C CYS A 325 7.86 16.95 6.83
N HIS A 326 6.59 16.65 7.12
CA HIS A 326 5.50 16.82 6.16
C HIS A 326 5.31 18.28 5.76
N ALA A 327 5.36 19.22 6.71
CA ALA A 327 5.26 20.64 6.43
C ALA A 327 6.42 21.12 5.52
N ILE A 328 7.65 20.67 5.78
CA ILE A 328 8.80 20.94 4.91
C ILE A 328 8.57 20.40 3.51
N LEU A 329 8.08 19.15 3.36
CA LEU A 329 7.76 18.59 2.05
C LEU A 329 6.71 19.45 1.33
N LEU A 330 5.62 19.82 2.00
CA LEU A 330 4.54 20.61 1.40
C LEU A 330 5.01 22.01 0.98
N VAL A 331 5.81 22.69 1.82
CA VAL A 331 6.41 23.98 1.48
C VAL A 331 7.36 23.82 0.28
N GLY A 332 8.18 22.78 0.25
CA GLY A 332 9.08 22.50 -0.87
C GLY A 332 8.34 22.24 -2.18
N LEU A 333 7.18 21.57 -2.13
CA LEU A 333 6.31 21.36 -3.28
C LEU A 333 5.63 22.65 -3.74
N PHE A 334 5.24 23.51 -2.80
CA PHE A 334 4.67 24.82 -3.11
C PHE A 334 5.69 25.77 -3.76
N LEU A 335 6.95 25.71 -3.31
CA LEU A 335 8.07 26.50 -3.84
C LEU A 335 8.70 25.90 -5.10
N GLN A 336 8.09 24.87 -5.70
CA GLN A 336 8.62 24.23 -6.88
C GLN A 336 8.80 25.28 -8.01
N PRO A 337 10.02 25.43 -8.57
CA PRO A 337 10.23 26.39 -9.64
C PRO A 337 9.42 25.99 -10.86
N ASP A 338 8.75 26.98 -11.45
CA ASP A 338 7.93 26.82 -12.64
C ASP A 338 8.74 26.07 -13.71
N LEU A 339 8.18 25.00 -14.28
CA LEU A 339 8.86 24.18 -15.29
C LEU A 339 9.33 25.01 -16.51
N ASN A 340 8.76 26.19 -16.70
CA ASN A 340 9.13 27.16 -17.74
C ASN A 340 10.40 27.98 -17.44
N SER A 341 10.83 28.07 -16.18
CA SER A 341 12.03 28.83 -15.78
C SER A 341 13.34 28.13 -16.18
N LYS A 342 13.40 26.79 -16.07
CA LYS A 342 14.58 25.97 -16.42
C LYS A 342 14.95 25.99 -17.91
N LYS A 343 14.05 26.45 -18.79
CA LYS A 343 14.29 26.50 -20.24
C LYS A 343 14.88 27.82 -20.74
N LYS A 344 14.89 28.88 -19.92
CA LYS A 344 15.54 30.14 -20.31
C LYS A 344 17.06 30.12 -20.07
N SER A 345 17.59 29.06 -19.45
CA SER A 345 18.99 28.96 -19.04
C SER A 345 19.76 27.78 -19.65
N THR A 346 19.20 27.12 -20.67
CA THR A 346 19.87 26.10 -21.50
C THR A 346 19.59 26.42 -22.95
#